data_AF-A0A2N2G2W9-F1
#
_entry.id   AF-A0A2N2G2W9-F1
#
_cell.length_a   1.000
_cell.length_b   1.000
_cell.length_c   1.000
_cell.angle_alpha   90.00
_cell.angle_beta   90.00
_cell.angle_gamma   90.00
#
_symmetry.space_group_name_H-M   'P 1'
#
loop_
_entity.id
_entity.type
_entity.pdbx_description
1 polymer ?
#
loop_
_entity_poly.entity_id
_entity_poly.type
_entity_poly.pdbx_seq_one_letter_code
_entity_poly.pdbx_strand_id
1 'polypeptide(L)'
;MLIVSEIIERLKDVLSKDGKNGKVFDKDVATALGLSQVNFATMKNRSKIPFSNILDFCAIKKISINWLLYNQNPSSLLDSTDKYWIKYYSNINVSAGGGAYESEDSY
;
A
#
# COMPACT_ATOMS: atom_id res chain seq x y z
N MET A 1 14.40 8.47 -9.13
CA MET A 1 13.44 9.15 -10.04
C MET A 1 12.38 8.12 -10.43
N LEU A 2 11.09 8.46 -10.40
CA LEU A 2 10.04 7.51 -10.80
C LEU A 2 10.06 7.32 -12.32
N ILE A 3 10.16 6.07 -12.77
CA ILE A 3 10.17 5.72 -14.19
C ILE A 3 8.82 5.09 -14.53
N VAL A 4 8.02 5.79 -15.33
CA VAL A 4 6.65 5.38 -15.66
C VAL A 4 6.59 4.04 -16.38
N SER A 5 7.53 3.76 -17.27
CA SER A 5 7.59 2.48 -17.98
C SER A 5 7.79 1.31 -17.02
N GLU A 6 8.67 1.43 -16.01
CA GLU A 6 8.88 0.38 -15.01
C GLU A 6 7.63 0.11 -14.18
N ILE A 7 6.92 1.16 -13.77
CA ILE A 7 5.67 1.02 -13.01
C ILE A 7 4.62 0.26 -13.83
N ILE A 8 4.51 0.58 -15.12
CA ILE A 8 3.58 -0.10 -16.04
C ILE A 8 3.95 -1.58 -16.20
N GLU A 9 5.24 -1.90 -16.34
CA GLU A 9 5.67 -3.31 -16.43
C GLU A 9 5.38 -4.07 -15.14
N ARG A 10 5.63 -3.48 -13.95
CA ARG A 10 5.25 -4.12 -12.67
C ARG A 10 3.73 -4.33 -12.56
N LEU A 11 2.92 -3.39 -13.04
CA LEU A 11 1.47 -3.56 -13.09
C LEU A 11 1.08 -4.74 -13.98
N LYS A 12 1.75 -4.93 -15.13
CA LYS A 12 1.52 -6.10 -15.99
C LYS A 12 1.95 -7.39 -15.32
N ASP A 13 3.07 -7.39 -14.60
CA ASP A 13 3.53 -8.57 -13.86
C ASP A 13 2.52 -9.00 -12.80
N VAL A 14 1.98 -8.04 -12.03
CA VAL A 14 0.92 -8.31 -11.06
C VAL A 14 -0.30 -8.92 -11.74
N LEU A 15 -0.78 -8.30 -12.83
CA LEU A 15 -1.94 -8.80 -13.56
C LEU A 15 -1.71 -10.17 -14.22
N SER A 16 -0.47 -10.49 -14.57
CA SER A 16 -0.11 -11.81 -15.11
C SER A 16 -0.28 -12.93 -14.06
N LYS A 17 -0.12 -12.60 -12.78
CA LYS A 17 -0.29 -13.56 -11.66
C LYS A 17 -1.75 -13.82 -11.32
N ASP A 18 -2.67 -12.92 -11.70
CA ASP A 18 -4.11 -13.05 -11.44
C ASP A 18 -4.83 -14.09 -12.31
N GLY A 19 -4.10 -14.92 -13.08
CA GLY A 19 -4.67 -16.07 -13.80
C GLY A 19 -5.04 -15.79 -15.27
N LYS A 20 -4.60 -14.66 -15.84
CA LYS A 20 -4.73 -14.44 -17.28
C LYS A 20 -3.68 -15.27 -18.02
N ASN A 21 -4.11 -16.37 -18.65
CA ASN A 21 -3.26 -17.14 -19.55
C ASN A 21 -2.97 -16.32 -20.81
N GLY A 22 -1.80 -15.68 -20.85
CA GLY A 22 -1.31 -14.95 -22.01
C GLY A 22 -0.67 -13.61 -21.65
N LYS A 23 -0.21 -12.90 -22.67
CA LYS A 23 0.43 -11.60 -22.52
C LYS A 23 -0.57 -10.56 -22.01
N VAL A 24 -0.20 -9.84 -20.94
CA VAL A 24 -0.97 -8.69 -20.45
C VAL A 24 -0.68 -7.48 -21.34
N PHE A 25 -1.73 -6.86 -21.87
CA PHE A 25 -1.63 -5.69 -22.74
C PHE A 25 -1.96 -4.40 -21.98
N ASP A 26 -1.56 -3.26 -22.54
CA ASP A 26 -1.84 -1.94 -21.96
C ASP A 26 -3.36 -1.68 -21.77
N LYS A 27 -4.21 -2.29 -22.60
CA LYS A 27 -5.68 -2.23 -22.44
C LYS A 27 -6.17 -2.92 -21.15
N ASP A 28 -5.48 -3.98 -20.74
CA ASP A 28 -5.82 -4.75 -19.54
C ASP A 28 -5.41 -3.95 -18.29
N VAL A 29 -4.24 -3.32 -18.35
CA VAL A 29 -3.77 -2.37 -17.32
C VAL A 29 -4.75 -1.20 -17.20
N ALA A 30 -5.17 -0.61 -18.33
CA ALA A 30 -6.15 0.47 -18.32
C ALA A 30 -7.46 0.04 -17.64
N THR A 31 -7.97 -1.16 -17.99
CA THR A 31 -9.19 -1.72 -17.40
C THR A 31 -9.04 -1.97 -15.90
N ALA A 32 -7.91 -2.54 -15.47
CA ALA A 32 -7.62 -2.80 -14.07
C ALA A 32 -7.51 -1.53 -13.23
N LEU A 33 -7.06 -0.43 -13.84
CA LEU A 33 -7.02 0.90 -13.22
C LEU A 33 -8.36 1.65 -13.34
N GLY A 34 -9.40 1.07 -13.96
CA GLY A 34 -10.69 1.74 -14.16
C GLY A 34 -10.63 2.91 -15.16
N LEU A 35 -9.71 2.87 -16.11
CA LEU A 35 -9.50 3.91 -17.13
C LEU A 35 -9.84 3.40 -18.52
N SER A 36 -10.24 4.32 -19.40
CA SER A 36 -10.31 4.01 -20.83
C SER A 36 -8.91 3.83 -21.42
N GLN A 37 -8.80 2.93 -22.39
CA GLN A 37 -7.53 2.68 -23.09
C GLN A 37 -6.95 3.96 -23.72
N VAL A 38 -7.80 4.84 -24.25
CA VAL A 38 -7.41 6.11 -24.86
C VAL A 38 -6.80 7.06 -23.82
N ASN A 39 -7.41 7.15 -22.63
CA ASN A 39 -6.90 7.99 -21.55
C ASN A 39 -5.55 7.47 -21.06
N PHE A 40 -5.45 6.16 -20.82
CA PHE A 40 -4.21 5.52 -20.38
C PHE A 40 -3.07 5.71 -21.39
N ALA A 41 -3.31 5.51 -22.68
CA ALA A 41 -2.31 5.75 -23.73
C ALA A 41 -1.83 7.21 -23.77
N THR A 42 -2.76 8.16 -23.63
CA THR A 42 -2.44 9.59 -23.59
C THR A 42 -1.56 9.94 -22.38
N MET A 43 -1.88 9.40 -21.20
CA MET A 43 -1.09 9.62 -19.98
C MET A 43 0.31 9.03 -20.08
N LYS A 44 0.42 7.80 -20.58
CA LYS A 44 1.68 7.10 -20.83
C LYS A 44 2.61 7.90 -21.75
N ASN A 45 2.08 8.42 -22.86
CA ASN A 45 2.86 9.25 -23.81
C ASN A 45 3.35 10.56 -23.19
N ARG A 46 2.63 11.08 -22.19
CA ARG A 46 3.02 12.28 -21.44
C ARG A 46 3.91 11.97 -20.23
N SER A 47 4.34 10.72 -20.06
CA SER A 47 5.08 10.24 -18.89
C SER A 47 4.38 10.58 -17.57
N LYS A 48 3.04 10.50 -17.56
CA LYS A 48 2.21 10.70 -16.37
C LYS A 48 1.53 9.39 -15.98
N ILE A 49 1.30 9.20 -14.68
CA ILE A 49 0.55 8.07 -14.16
C ILE A 49 -0.65 8.51 -13.31
N PRO A 50 -1.76 7.76 -13.35
CA PRO A 50 -2.95 8.02 -12.57
C PRO A 50 -2.74 7.51 -11.13
N PHE A 51 -2.14 8.33 -10.27
CA PHE A 51 -1.78 7.92 -8.90
C PHE A 51 -2.99 7.44 -8.08
N SER A 52 -4.14 8.12 -8.17
CA SER A 52 -5.35 7.70 -7.44
C SER A 52 -5.78 6.28 -7.83
N ASN A 53 -5.90 6.02 -9.13
CA ASN A 53 -6.29 4.71 -9.63
C ASN A 53 -5.29 3.60 -9.26
N ILE A 54 -4.00 3.93 -9.23
CA ILE A 54 -2.95 2.98 -8.81
C ILE A 54 -3.07 2.69 -7.31
N LEU A 55 -3.35 3.70 -6.47
CA LEU A 55 -3.59 3.51 -5.04
C LEU A 55 -4.81 2.63 -4.79
N ASP A 56 -5.91 2.87 -5.48
CA ASP A 56 -7.12 2.07 -5.38
C ASP A 56 -6.85 0.62 -5.81
N PHE A 57 -6.13 0.43 -6.92
CA PHE A 57 -5.68 -0.88 -7.38
C PHE A 57 -4.82 -1.61 -6.32
N CYS A 58 -3.84 -0.93 -5.75
CA CYS A 58 -2.98 -1.47 -4.69
C CYS A 58 -3.78 -1.86 -3.44
N ALA A 59 -4.76 -1.04 -3.06
CA ALA A 59 -5.63 -1.32 -1.92
C ALA A 59 -6.48 -2.58 -2.16
N ILE A 60 -7.09 -2.71 -3.34
CA ILE A 60 -7.90 -3.88 -3.72
C ILE A 60 -7.05 -5.15 -3.75
N LYS A 61 -5.85 -5.08 -4.34
CA LYS A 61 -4.95 -6.23 -4.49
C LYS A 61 -4.10 -6.52 -3.25
N LYS A 62 -4.15 -5.66 -2.23
CA LYS A 62 -3.30 -5.71 -1.02
C LYS A 62 -1.80 -5.72 -1.36
N ILE A 63 -1.40 -4.87 -2.30
CA ILE A 63 -0.01 -4.73 -2.77
C ILE A 63 0.60 -3.48 -2.17
N SER A 64 1.85 -3.58 -1.71
CA SER A 64 2.61 -2.42 -1.24
C SER A 64 2.86 -1.43 -2.37
N ILE A 65 2.43 -0.18 -2.16
CA ILE A 65 2.68 0.92 -3.10
C ILE A 65 4.18 1.24 -3.21
N ASN A 66 4.94 1.05 -2.12
CA ASN A 66 6.39 1.29 -2.12
C ASN A 66 7.13 0.30 -3.02
N TRP A 67 6.70 -0.96 -3.02
CA TRP A 67 7.22 -1.94 -3.96
C TRP A 67 6.92 -1.54 -5.40
N LEU A 68 5.67 -1.17 -5.68
CA LEU A 68 5.25 -0.84 -7.03
C LEU A 68 6.01 0.39 -7.58
N LEU A 69 6.12 1.45 -6.79
CA LEU A 69 6.71 2.72 -7.24
C LEU A 69 8.24 2.76 -7.10
N TYR A 70 8.80 2.17 -6.05
CA TYR A 70 10.22 2.31 -5.70
C TYR A 70 10.99 0.98 -5.69
N ASN A 71 10.38 -0.14 -6.08
CA ASN A 71 10.98 -1.47 -6.04
C ASN A 71 11.48 -1.90 -4.65
N GLN A 72 10.90 -1.33 -3.59
CA GLN A 72 11.30 -1.66 -2.22
C GLN A 72 10.64 -2.96 -1.78
N ASN A 73 11.40 -3.82 -1.11
CA ASN A 73 10.83 -5.04 -0.53
C ASN A 73 9.86 -4.64 0.60
N PRO A 74 8.59 -5.11 0.60
CA PRO A 74 7.65 -4.82 1.67
C PRO A 74 8.14 -5.26 3.06
N SER A 75 8.83 -6.39 3.16
CA SER A 75 9.33 -6.92 4.42
C SER A 75 10.42 -6.07 5.04
N SER A 76 11.24 -5.36 4.24
CA SER A 76 12.26 -4.46 4.77
C SER A 76 11.70 -3.13 5.29
N LEU A 77 10.42 -2.86 5.03
CA LEU A 77 9.77 -1.60 5.44
C LEU A 77 9.11 -1.69 6.82
N LEU A 78 8.86 -2.90 7.33
CA LEU A 78 8.11 -3.14 8.58
C LEU A 78 8.66 -2.30 9.75
N ASP A 79 9.95 -2.44 10.05
CA ASP A 79 10.59 -1.75 11.18
C ASP A 79 10.50 -0.21 11.07
N SER A 80 10.60 0.31 9.84
CA SER A 80 10.55 1.76 9.58
C SER A 80 9.12 2.28 9.63
N THR A 81 8.15 1.52 9.13
CA THR A 81 6.73 1.89 9.15
C THR A 81 6.17 1.88 10.56
N ASP A 82 6.55 0.90 11.39
CA ASP A 82 6.12 0.79 12.79
C ASP A 82 6.48 2.02 13.63
N LYS A 83 7.58 2.71 13.30
CA LYS A 83 7.97 3.98 13.94
C LYS A 83 6.92 5.09 13.76
N TYR A 84 6.28 5.15 12.60
CA TYR A 84 5.30 6.18 12.26
C TYR A 84 3.85 5.70 12.45
N TRP A 85 3.65 4.40 12.68
CA TRP A 85 2.35 3.83 12.94
C TRP A 85 1.87 4.18 14.35
N ILE A 86 0.74 4.90 14.43
CA ILE A 86 0.10 5.17 15.72
C ILE A 86 -0.60 3.89 16.16
N LYS A 87 -0.05 3.21 17.17
CA LYS A 87 -0.67 2.03 17.78
C LYS A 87 -1.95 2.45 18.50
N TYR A 88 -3.09 2.26 17.86
CA TYR A 88 -4.40 2.45 18.47
C TYR A 88 -4.81 1.17 19.21
N TYR A 89 -4.92 1.27 20.53
CA TYR A 89 -5.47 0.21 21.38
C TYR A 89 -6.89 0.61 21.75
N SER A 90 -7.88 0.04 21.06
CA SER A 90 -9.31 0.35 21.27
C SER A 90 -9.79 0.01 22.68
N ASN A 91 -9.19 -1.01 23.30
CA ASN A 91 -9.57 -1.51 24.62
C ASN A 91 -8.37 -1.51 25.57
N ILE A 92 -7.98 -0.33 26.06
CA ILE A 92 -7.17 -0.26 27.28
C ILE A 92 -8.15 -0.10 28.45
N ASN A 93 -8.51 -1.20 29.11
CA ASN A 93 -9.16 -1.15 30.42
C ASN A 93 -8.10 -0.79 31.47
N VAL A 94 -7.69 0.47 31.52
CA VAL A 94 -6.95 0.99 32.67
C VAL A 94 -7.97 1.36 33.74
N SER A 95 -8.14 0.48 34.72
CA SER A 95 -8.84 0.81 35.96
C SER A 95 -8.01 1.85 36.70
N ALA A 96 -8.45 3.11 36.68
CA ALA A 96 -7.91 4.21 37.47
C ALA A 96 -8.36 4.09 38.94
N GLY A 97 -8.09 2.94 39.57
CA GLY A 97 -8.68 2.60 40.86
C GLY A 97 -8.03 1.38 41.51
N GLY A 98 -6.72 1.43 41.73
CA GLY A 98 -6.01 0.54 42.67
C GLY A 98 -5.43 1.42 43.75
N GLY A 99 -6.16 1.56 44.86
CA GLY A 99 -5.98 2.58 45.89
C GLY A 99 -4.61 2.61 46.56
N ALA A 100 -4.36 3.76 47.20
CA ALA A 100 -3.25 4.03 48.09
C ALA A 100 -2.96 2.88 49.06
N TYR A 101 -1.68 2.53 49.21
CA TYR A 101 -1.21 2.01 50.48
C TYR A 101 -0.60 3.19 51.22
N GLU A 102 -1.34 3.75 52.18
CA GLU A 102 -0.78 4.67 53.16
C GLU A 102 -0.71 3.95 54.52
N SER A 103 0.54 3.77 54.96
CA SER A 103 1.06 3.64 56.32
C SER A 103 0.25 2.88 57.38
N GLU A 104 0.83 1.79 57.88
CA GLU A 104 0.94 1.60 59.33
C GLU A 104 2.42 1.35 59.68
N ASP A 105 3.07 2.40 60.20
CA ASP A 105 4.16 2.22 61.15
C ASP A 105 3.60 1.42 62.33
N SER A 106 4.21 0.27 62.64
CA SER A 106 3.99 -0.41 63.92
C SER A 106 5.25 -1.18 64.35
N TYR A 107 5.96 -0.49 65.26
CA TYR A 107 6.95 -0.91 66.27
C TYR A 107 8.27 -1.56 65.84
#